data_AF-A0A958UH00-F1
#
_entry.id   AF-A0A958UH00-F1
#
_cell.length_a   1.000
_cell.length_b   1.000
_cell.length_c   1.000
_cell.angle_alpha   90.00
_cell.angle_beta   90.00
_cell.angle_gamma   90.00
#
_symmetry.space_group_name_H-M   'P 1'
#
loop_
_entity.id
_entity.type
_entity.pdbx_description
1 polymer ?
#
loop_
_entity_poly.entity_id
_entity_poly.type
_entity_poly.pdbx_seq_one_letter_code
_entity_poly.pdbx_strand_id
1 'polypeptide(L)'
;MKALYTFLLCCFCLGVVVGQSDIASIEYFFDADPGIGNGILIDIDPDAASIDQNFNIPTTGLSEGTHRLFMRSVNLDGTISMFEHKTFRIAPASDNNTSDIVEAEYFVDQDPGVGNANFIDVVDGSLVNEALNINTGSM
;
A
#
# COMPACT_ATOMS: atom_id res chain seq x y z
N MET A 1 -69.07 43.21 -14.72
CA MET A 1 -67.96 44.19 -14.67
C MET A 1 -66.85 43.60 -13.82
N LYS A 2 -65.72 43.30 -14.47
CA LYS A 2 -64.34 43.09 -13.98
C LYS A 2 -64.15 42.21 -12.73
N ALA A 3 -63.95 40.91 -12.97
CA ALA A 3 -63.28 40.02 -12.02
C ALA A 3 -61.80 40.40 -11.92
N LEU A 4 -61.31 40.55 -10.68
CA LEU A 4 -59.93 40.89 -10.37
C LEU A 4 -59.10 39.58 -10.39
N TYR A 5 -58.28 39.41 -11.43
CA TYR A 5 -57.44 38.23 -11.60
C TYR A 5 -56.31 38.22 -10.56
N THR A 6 -56.40 37.28 -9.62
CA THR A 6 -55.25 36.86 -8.82
C THR A 6 -54.34 36.05 -9.72
N PHE A 7 -53.24 36.63 -10.16
CA PHE A 7 -52.12 35.88 -10.72
C PHE A 7 -50.82 36.59 -10.36
N LEU A 8 -50.49 36.56 -9.07
CA LEU A 8 -49.10 36.63 -8.66
C LEU A 8 -48.50 35.29 -9.10
N LEU A 9 -48.07 35.20 -10.37
CA LEU A 9 -47.11 34.21 -10.79
C LEU A 9 -45.83 34.58 -10.04
N CYS A 10 -45.74 34.08 -8.81
CA CYS A 10 -44.47 33.88 -8.16
C CYS A 10 -43.67 33.08 -9.18
N CYS A 11 -42.76 33.75 -9.88
CA CYS A 11 -41.64 33.09 -10.50
C CYS A 11 -40.87 32.50 -9.32
N PHE A 12 -41.36 31.36 -8.84
CA PHE A 12 -40.62 30.46 -7.99
C PHE A 12 -39.52 29.99 -8.92
N CYS A 13 -38.45 30.80 -9.01
CA CYS A 13 -37.17 30.30 -9.44
C CYS A 13 -36.99 29.06 -8.58
N LEU A 14 -37.21 27.89 -9.17
CA LEU A 14 -36.78 26.62 -8.63
C LEU A 14 -35.27 26.79 -8.53
N GLY A 15 -34.82 27.35 -7.41
CA GLY A 15 -33.43 27.32 -7.03
C GLY A 15 -33.11 25.85 -6.98
N VAL A 16 -32.42 25.36 -7.99
CA VAL A 16 -31.82 24.04 -7.92
C VAL A 16 -30.85 24.16 -6.76
N VAL A 17 -31.28 23.66 -5.61
CA VAL A 17 -30.38 23.44 -4.48
C VAL A 17 -29.50 22.31 -4.94
N VAL A 18 -28.32 22.65 -5.47
CA VAL A 18 -27.22 21.69 -5.58
C VAL A 18 -26.73 21.45 -4.16
N GLY A 19 -27.46 20.62 -3.43
CA GLY A 19 -26.97 20.02 -2.20
C GLY A 19 -25.80 19.11 -2.55
N GLN A 20 -24.82 19.03 -1.67
CA GLN A 20 -23.80 17.99 -1.78
C GLN A 20 -24.51 16.63 -1.74
N SER A 21 -24.39 15.87 -2.82
CA SER A 21 -24.87 14.49 -2.85
C SER A 21 -24.02 13.63 -1.91
N ASP A 22 -24.66 12.71 -1.19
CA ASP A 22 -23.94 11.78 -0.32
C ASP A 22 -23.05 10.87 -1.18
N ILE A 23 -21.90 10.51 -0.62
CA ILE A 23 -21.04 9.49 -1.21
C ILE A 23 -21.77 8.15 -1.04
N ALA A 24 -21.86 7.38 -2.12
CA ALA A 24 -22.49 6.06 -2.17
C ALA A 24 -21.47 4.92 -2.14
N SER A 25 -20.29 5.16 -2.72
CA SER A 25 -19.21 4.17 -2.73
C SER A 25 -17.86 4.82 -3.04
N ILE A 26 -16.80 4.05 -2.83
CA ILE A 26 -15.46 4.39 -3.29
C ILE A 26 -15.03 3.32 -4.29
N GLU A 27 -14.32 3.74 -5.33
CA GLU A 27 -13.69 2.84 -6.29
C GLU A 27 -12.17 2.98 -6.19
N TYR A 28 -11.46 1.85 -6.15
CA TYR A 28 -10.00 1.83 -6.15
C TYR A 28 -9.42 0.94 -7.23
N PHE A 29 -8.17 1.23 -7.60
CA PHE A 29 -7.37 0.43 -8.54
C PHE A 29 -5.87 0.64 -8.31
N PHE A 30 -5.05 -0.28 -8.81
CA PHE A 30 -3.60 -0.20 -8.74
C PHE A 30 -3.01 0.18 -10.10
N ASP A 31 -2.06 1.12 -10.08
CA ASP A 31 -1.17 1.53 -11.18
C ASP A 31 -1.83 2.16 -12.41
N ALA A 32 -2.73 1.45 -13.09
CA ALA A 32 -3.40 1.90 -14.31
C ALA A 32 -4.91 2.07 -14.07
N ASP A 33 -5.46 3.24 -14.45
CA ASP A 33 -6.90 3.50 -14.37
C ASP A 33 -7.65 2.62 -15.37
N PRO A 34 -8.54 1.71 -14.91
CA PRO A 34 -9.34 0.86 -15.79
C PRO A 34 -10.50 1.62 -16.47
N GLY A 35 -10.63 2.92 -16.20
CA GLY A 35 -11.76 3.73 -16.58
C GLY A 35 -12.84 3.74 -15.50
N ILE A 36 -13.73 4.72 -15.62
CA ILE A 36 -14.82 4.98 -14.68
C ILE A 36 -15.75 3.77 -14.53
N GLY A 37 -15.96 3.30 -13.29
CA GLY A 37 -16.86 2.19 -12.98
C GLY A 37 -16.27 0.79 -13.20
N ASN A 38 -14.99 0.68 -13.58
CA ASN A 38 -14.29 -0.57 -13.87
C ASN A 38 -13.24 -0.96 -12.82
N GLY A 39 -13.11 -0.20 -11.74
CA GLY A 39 -12.26 -0.50 -10.60
C GLY A 39 -12.95 -1.42 -9.59
N ILE A 40 -12.31 -1.59 -8.43
CA ILE A 40 -12.86 -2.39 -7.34
C ILE A 40 -13.66 -1.47 -6.43
N LEU A 41 -14.93 -1.81 -6.21
CA LEU A 41 -15.83 -1.04 -5.35
C LEU A 41 -15.61 -1.38 -3.87
N ILE A 42 -15.63 -0.34 -3.05
CA ILE A 42 -15.72 -0.38 -1.60
C ILE A 42 -17.08 0.21 -1.25
N ASP A 43 -17.92 -0.63 -0.67
CA ASP A 43 -19.20 -0.23 -0.14
C ASP A 43 -18.99 0.58 1.14
N ILE A 44 -19.78 1.64 1.32
CA ILE A 44 -19.79 2.45 2.54
C ILE A 44 -21.18 2.42 3.14
N ASP A 45 -21.27 2.22 4.46
CA ASP A 45 -22.54 2.17 5.16
C ASP A 45 -22.40 2.92 6.50
N PRO A 46 -23.16 4.01 6.74
CA PRO A 46 -24.14 4.60 5.83
C PRO A 46 -23.50 5.46 4.73
N ASP A 47 -24.23 5.66 3.64
CA ASP A 47 -24.00 6.74 2.68
C ASP A 47 -23.98 8.09 3.42
N ALA A 48 -23.01 8.95 3.09
CA ALA A 48 -22.84 10.22 3.80
C ALA A 48 -22.11 11.27 2.96
N ALA A 49 -22.43 12.54 3.19
CA ALA A 49 -21.75 13.70 2.59
C ALA A 49 -20.25 13.80 2.96
N SER A 50 -19.83 13.16 4.05
CA SER A 50 -18.43 13.07 4.47
C SER A 50 -18.18 11.73 5.13
N ILE A 51 -17.04 11.13 4.81
CA ILE A 51 -16.59 9.85 5.35
C ILE A 51 -15.21 10.02 5.99
N ASP A 52 -15.04 9.44 7.18
CA ASP A 52 -13.76 9.26 7.86
C ASP A 52 -13.71 7.82 8.37
N GLN A 53 -13.23 6.92 7.51
CA GLN A 53 -13.26 5.49 7.72
C GLN A 53 -11.94 4.85 7.27
N ASN A 54 -11.62 3.70 7.87
CA ASN A 54 -10.47 2.89 7.48
C ASN A 54 -10.91 1.74 6.58
N PHE A 55 -10.27 1.61 5.41
CA PHE A 55 -10.51 0.52 4.48
C PHE A 55 -9.32 -0.45 4.45
N ASN A 56 -9.62 -1.75 4.46
CA ASN A 56 -8.59 -2.77 4.26
C ASN A 56 -8.48 -3.10 2.77
N ILE A 57 -7.39 -2.67 2.13
CA ILE A 57 -7.16 -2.89 0.71
C ILE A 57 -6.15 -4.03 0.52
N PRO A 58 -6.58 -5.21 0.02
CA PRO A 58 -5.66 -6.32 -0.18
C PRO A 58 -4.65 -5.99 -1.29
N THR A 59 -3.38 -6.25 -1.02
CA THR A 59 -2.26 -6.12 -1.98
C THR A 59 -1.85 -7.45 -2.58
N THR A 60 -2.60 -8.52 -2.30
CA THR A 60 -2.34 -9.88 -2.82
C THR A 60 -2.32 -9.87 -4.34
N GLY A 61 -1.28 -10.47 -4.93
CA GLY A 61 -1.12 -10.57 -6.39
C GLY A 61 -0.35 -9.42 -7.03
N LEU A 62 -0.03 -8.35 -6.28
CA LEU A 62 0.92 -7.34 -6.74
C LEU A 62 2.36 -7.89 -6.67
N SER A 63 3.16 -7.55 -7.66
CA SER A 63 4.58 -7.93 -7.74
C SER A 63 5.43 -7.17 -6.72
N GLU A 64 6.65 -7.63 -6.48
CA GLU A 64 7.65 -6.81 -5.80
C GLU A 64 7.95 -5.54 -6.62
N GLY A 65 8.06 -4.40 -5.94
CA GLY A 65 8.29 -3.12 -6.59
C GLY A 65 7.42 -1.98 -6.09
N THR A 66 7.48 -0.87 -6.79
CA THR A 66 6.73 0.36 -6.47
C THR A 66 5.38 0.32 -7.16
N HIS A 67 4.32 0.54 -6.38
CA HIS A 67 2.93 0.58 -6.85
C HIS A 67 2.25 1.87 -6.41
N ARG A 68 1.16 2.22 -7.08
CA ARG A 68 0.28 3.32 -6.72
C ARG A 68 -1.14 2.81 -6.51
N LEU A 69 -1.68 3.06 -5.32
CA LEU A 69 -3.11 2.89 -5.04
C LEU A 69 -3.82 4.18 -5.42
N PHE A 70 -4.82 4.09 -6.28
CA PHE A 70 -5.71 5.20 -6.64
C PHE A 70 -7.10 4.95 -6.07
N MET A 71 -7.78 6.02 -5.62
CA MET A 71 -9.15 5.96 -5.12
C MET A 71 -9.96 7.16 -5.61
N ARG A 72 -11.22 6.94 -5.98
CA ARG A 72 -12.20 8.01 -6.28
C ARG A 72 -13.55 7.69 -5.65
N SER A 73 -14.32 8.72 -5.29
CA SER A 73 -15.65 8.55 -4.74
C SER A 73 -16.71 8.60 -5.84
N VAL A 74 -17.79 7.85 -5.63
CA VAL A 74 -19.01 7.86 -6.44
C VAL A 74 -20.15 8.32 -5.55
N ASN A 75 -20.81 9.41 -5.92
CA ASN A 75 -21.96 9.93 -5.19
C ASN A 75 -23.27 9.24 -5.61
N LEU A 76 -24.32 9.38 -4.79
CA LEU A 76 -25.65 8.81 -5.06
C LEU A 76 -26.30 9.30 -6.35
N ASP A 77 -25.92 10.50 -6.82
CA ASP A 77 -26.41 11.07 -8.09
C ASP A 77 -25.62 10.58 -9.31
N GLY A 78 -24.67 9.66 -9.11
CA GLY A 78 -23.79 9.11 -10.14
C GLY A 78 -22.63 10.03 -10.52
N THR A 79 -22.45 11.17 -9.84
CA THR A 79 -21.24 12.00 -10.04
C THR A 79 -20.02 11.34 -9.42
N ILE A 80 -18.88 11.48 -10.11
CA ILE A 80 -17.63 10.77 -9.77
C ILE A 80 -16.52 11.79 -9.58
N SER A 81 -15.74 11.62 -8.52
CA SER A 81 -14.63 12.51 -8.22
C SER A 81 -13.44 12.28 -9.16
N MET A 82 -12.52 13.23 -9.16
CA MET A 82 -11.13 12.91 -9.54
C MET A 82 -10.57 11.87 -8.57
N PHE A 83 -9.65 11.03 -9.03
CA PHE A 83 -8.94 10.13 -8.12
C PHE A 83 -7.87 10.88 -7.32
N GLU A 84 -7.59 10.38 -6.13
CA GLU A 84 -6.38 10.67 -5.37
C GLU A 84 -5.54 9.39 -5.27
N HIS A 85 -4.23 9.52 -5.03
CA HIS A 85 -3.35 8.36 -5.01
C HIS A 85 -2.31 8.37 -3.90
N LYS A 86 -1.89 7.16 -3.51
CA LYS A 86 -0.77 6.95 -2.60
C LYS A 86 0.22 5.95 -3.20
N THR A 87 1.50 6.33 -3.17
CA THR A 87 2.59 5.45 -3.62
C THR A 87 3.06 4.59 -2.44
N PHE A 88 3.29 3.30 -2.69
CA PHE A 88 3.86 2.36 -1.74
C PHE A 88 4.80 1.38 -2.45
N ARG A 89 5.55 0.60 -1.67
CA ARG A 89 6.46 -0.41 -2.20
C ARG A 89 6.20 -1.77 -1.55
N ILE A 90 6.11 -2.80 -2.39
CA ILE A 90 6.17 -4.19 -1.96
C ILE A 90 7.64 -4.58 -1.93
N ALA A 91 8.14 -4.84 -0.73
CA ALA A 91 9.50 -5.31 -0.54
C ALA A 91 9.58 -6.81 -0.87
N PRO A 92 10.75 -7.29 -1.35
CA PRO A 92 11.00 -8.72 -1.38
C PRO A 92 10.86 -9.32 0.00
N ALA A 93 10.56 -10.62 0.05
CA ALA A 93 10.71 -11.37 1.29
C ALA A 93 12.13 -11.14 1.82
N SER A 94 12.24 -10.89 3.13
CA SER A 94 13.57 -10.80 3.73
C SER A 94 14.26 -12.14 3.55
N ASP A 95 15.38 -12.15 2.83
CA ASP A 95 16.31 -13.27 2.81
C ASP A 95 16.95 -13.37 4.20
N ASN A 96 16.21 -13.97 5.13
CA ASN A 96 16.79 -14.39 6.38
C ASN A 96 17.64 -15.61 6.05
N ASN A 97 18.96 -15.49 6.16
CA ASN A 97 19.81 -16.67 6.14
C ASN A 97 19.42 -17.53 7.34
N THR A 98 18.59 -18.54 7.07
CA THR A 98 18.10 -19.50 8.08
C THR A 98 19.03 -20.71 8.19
N SER A 99 20.06 -20.78 7.35
CA SER A 99 21.09 -21.79 7.46
C SER A 99 21.94 -21.53 8.69
N ASP A 100 22.31 -22.59 9.38
CA ASP A 100 23.28 -22.54 10.44
C ASP A 100 24.65 -22.12 9.89
N ILE A 101 25.42 -21.40 10.72
CA ILE A 101 26.83 -21.16 10.47
C ILE A 101 27.55 -22.45 10.85
N VAL A 102 28.21 -23.10 9.89
CA VAL A 102 28.88 -24.40 10.08
C VAL A 102 30.41 -24.29 10.07
N GLU A 103 30.96 -23.18 9.58
CA GLU A 103 32.41 -23.00 9.47
C GLU A 103 32.74 -21.50 9.39
N ALA A 104 33.91 -21.14 9.90
CA ALA A 104 34.52 -19.83 9.70
C ALA A 104 35.94 -19.98 9.13
N GLU A 105 36.48 -18.94 8.52
CA GLU A 105 37.88 -18.92 8.10
C GLU A 105 38.59 -17.65 8.59
N TYR A 106 39.89 -17.74 8.83
CA TYR A 106 40.72 -16.62 9.27
C TYR A 106 42.05 -16.53 8.51
N PHE A 107 42.54 -15.31 8.39
CA PHE A 107 43.85 -14.99 7.83
C PHE A 107 44.51 -13.85 8.62
N VAL A 108 45.83 -13.73 8.50
CA VAL A 108 46.59 -12.61 9.06
C VAL A 108 47.38 -11.96 7.94
N ASP A 109 47.32 -10.62 7.90
CA ASP A 109 47.96 -9.72 6.94
C ASP A 109 47.51 -9.85 5.47
N GLN A 110 47.59 -11.04 4.86
CA GLN A 110 47.12 -11.27 3.50
C GLN A 110 45.85 -12.12 3.49
N ASP A 111 44.79 -11.55 2.91
CA ASP A 111 43.56 -12.25 2.57
C ASP A 111 43.78 -13.10 1.31
N PRO A 112 43.70 -14.45 1.39
CA PRO A 112 43.83 -15.34 0.24
C PRO A 112 42.53 -15.43 -0.59
N GLY A 113 41.47 -14.73 -0.16
CA GLY A 113 40.12 -14.81 -0.72
C GLY A 113 39.27 -15.90 -0.05
N VAL A 114 37.97 -15.81 -0.31
CA VAL A 114 36.94 -16.66 0.30
C VAL A 114 37.20 -18.14 0.04
N GLY A 115 37.20 -18.95 1.11
CA GLY A 115 37.40 -20.39 1.10
C GLY A 115 38.84 -20.84 0.92
N ASN A 116 39.81 -19.92 0.96
CA ASN A 116 41.23 -20.21 0.80
C ASN A 116 42.06 -19.88 2.06
N ALA A 117 41.42 -19.42 3.14
CA ALA A 117 42.11 -19.10 4.38
C ALA A 117 42.18 -20.33 5.30
N ASN A 118 42.60 -20.14 6.55
CA ASN A 118 42.64 -21.22 7.53
C ASN A 118 41.23 -21.41 8.11
N PHE A 119 40.65 -22.58 7.94
CA PHE A 119 39.33 -22.89 8.50
C PHE A 119 39.36 -23.08 10.02
N ILE A 120 38.28 -22.64 10.66
CA ILE A 120 37.98 -22.82 12.07
C ILE A 120 36.61 -23.49 12.15
N ASP A 121 36.61 -24.67 12.75
CA ASP A 121 35.39 -25.37 13.12
C ASP A 121 34.64 -24.55 14.19
N VAL A 122 33.34 -24.38 13.99
CA VAL A 122 32.47 -23.66 14.91
C VAL A 122 31.27 -24.51 15.27
N VAL A 123 30.62 -24.23 16.40
CA VAL A 123 29.35 -24.90 16.70
C VAL A 123 28.30 -24.52 15.67
N ASP A 124 27.80 -25.51 14.93
CA ASP A 124 26.67 -25.36 14.01
C ASP A 124 25.49 -24.66 14.70
N GLY A 125 25.12 -23.48 14.19
CA GLY A 125 23.93 -22.80 14.66
C GLY A 125 23.65 -21.46 13.99
N SER A 126 22.40 -21.01 14.13
CA SER A 126 21.95 -19.69 13.68
C SER A 126 22.61 -18.53 14.43
N LEU A 127 23.24 -18.81 15.58
CA LEU A 127 24.00 -17.87 16.40
C LEU A 127 25.23 -18.59 16.97
N VAL A 128 26.42 -18.16 16.56
CA VAL A 128 27.70 -18.65 17.12
C VAL A 128 28.20 -17.64 18.14
N ASN A 129 28.32 -18.07 19.40
CA ASN A 129 28.90 -17.26 20.48
C ASN A 129 29.84 -18.13 21.33
N GLU A 130 31.04 -18.35 20.81
CA GLU A 130 32.06 -19.17 21.45
C GLU A 130 33.44 -18.53 21.35
N ALA A 131 34.35 -18.99 22.21
CA ALA A 131 35.74 -18.54 22.20
C ALA A 131 36.53 -19.36 21.18
N LEU A 132 37.05 -18.68 20.14
CA LEU A 132 37.88 -19.31 19.11
C LEU A 132 39.35 -19.35 19.55
N ASN A 133 39.95 -20.53 19.48
CA ASN A 133 41.38 -20.71 19.77
C ASN A 133 42.19 -20.58 18.47
N ILE A 134 42.72 -19.39 18.21
CA ILE A 134 43.55 -19.14 17.03
C ILE A 134 45.00 -19.50 17.35
N ASN A 135 45.52 -20.57 16.75
CA ASN A 135 46.91 -20.94 16.93
C ASN A 135 47.80 -20.07 16.02
N THR A 136 48.62 -19.21 16.63
CA THR A 136 49.61 -18.38 15.94
C THR A 136 51.01 -18.98 15.96
N GLY A 137 51.19 -20.18 16.53
CA GLY A 137 52.50 -20.80 16.74
C GLY A 137 53.23 -21.25 15.47
N SER A 138 52.61 -21.11 14.30
CA SER A 138 53.22 -21.35 12.98
C SER A 138 53.20 -20.12 12.06
N MET A 139 52.97 -18.91 12.61
CA MET A 139 53.11 -17.64 11.89
C MET A 139 54.50 -17.03 12.08
#